data_AF-A0A7R6XPU6-F1
#
_entry.id   AF-A0A7R6XPU6-F1
#
_cell.length_a   1.000
_cell.length_b   1.000
_cell.length_c   1.000
_cell.angle_alpha   90.00
_cell.angle_beta   90.00
_cell.angle_gamma   90.00
#
_symmetry.space_group_name_H-M   'P 1'
#
loop_
_entity.id
_entity.type
_entity.pdbx_description
1 polymer ?
#
loop_
_entity_poly.entity_id
_entity_poly.type
_entity_poly.pdbx_seq_one_letter_code
_entity_poly.pdbx_strand_id
1 'polypeptide(L)' 'MAHLLILDGEAEKALATIARLETLEGMDDPALALLKSRALLVAGRKAEAHSALLNFLSQRGVG' A
#
# COMPACT_ATOMS: atom_id res chain seq x y z
N MET A 1 7.82 -1.62 9.34
CA MET A 1 6.87 -0.96 10.26
C MET A 1 5.43 -0.92 9.74
N ALA A 2 5.17 -0.51 8.49
CA ALA A 2 3.80 -0.48 7.93
C ALA A 2 3.03 -1.82 8.05
N HIS A 3 3.71 -2.97 7.89
CA HIS A 3 3.08 -4.28 8.07
C HIS A 3 2.53 -4.52 9.50
N LEU A 4 3.18 -4.00 10.53
CA LEU A 4 2.75 -4.15 11.92
C LEU A 4 1.55 -3.24 12.23
N LEU A 5 1.55 -2.02 11.71
CA LEU A 5 0.41 -1.09 11.85
C LEU A 5 -0.87 -1.61 11.17
N ILE A 6 -0.73 -2.36 10.07
CA ILE A 6 -1.86 -3.03 9.41
C ILE A 6 -2.45 -4.13 10.31
N LEU A 7 -1.63 -4.83 11.09
CA LEU A 7 -2.08 -5.90 12.00
C LEU A 7 -2.76 -5.34 13.26
N ASP A 8 -2.34 -4.16 13.72
CA ASP A 8 -2.91 -3.48 14.90
C ASP A 8 -4.22 -2.71 14.59
N GLY A 9 -4.74 -2.78 13.36
CA GLY A 9 -5.95 -2.07 12.94
C GLY A 9 -5.75 -0.57 12.72
N GLU A 10 -4.50 -0.10 12.77
CA GLU A 10 -4.12 1.30 12.60
C GLU A 10 -3.96 1.67 11.12
N ALA A 11 -4.99 1.39 10.33
CA ALA A 11 -4.95 1.51 8.87
C ALA A 11 -4.55 2.92 8.40
N GLU A 12 -5.05 3.97 9.05
CA GLU A 12 -4.71 5.35 8.71
C GLU A 12 -3.23 5.67 9.01
N LYS A 13 -2.66 5.17 10.11
CA LYS A 13 -1.23 5.35 10.39
C LYS A 13 -0.36 4.54 9.45
N ALA A 14 -0.82 3.34 9.05
CA ALA A 14 -0.16 2.55 8.02
C ALA A 14 -0.12 3.31 6.69
N LEU A 15 -1.24 3.91 6.27
CA LEU A 15 -1.31 4.73 5.06
C LEU A 15 -0.41 5.96 5.12
N ALA A 16 -0.38 6.68 6.23
CA ALA A 16 0.51 7.84 6.40
C ALA A 16 2.00 7.44 6.36
N THR A 17 2.34 6.29 6.92
CA THR A 17 3.70 5.75 6.88
C THR A 17 4.08 5.34 5.45
N ILE A 18 3.17 4.67 4.73
CA ILE A 18 3.38 4.28 3.33
C ILE A 18 3.54 5.51 2.44
N ALA A 19 2.69 6.53 2.58
CA ALA A 19 2.80 7.79 1.84
C ALA A 19 4.14 8.49 2.09
N ARG A 20 4.64 8.44 3.34
CA ARG A 20 5.96 8.99 3.66
C ARG A 20 7.09 8.19 3.02
N LEU A 21 6.99 6.87 2.96
CA LEU A 21 7.96 6.01 2.26
C LEU A 21 7.96 6.27 0.75
N GLU A 22 6.77 6.42 0.13
CA GLU A 22 6.62 6.80 -1.29
C GLU A 22 7.31 8.14 -1.61
N THR A 23 7.44 9.07 -0.65
CA THR A 23 8.15 10.34 -0.87
C THR A 23 9.66 10.26 -0.66
N LEU A 24 10.15 9.26 0.09
CA LEU A 24 11.56 9.11 0.46
C LEU A 24 12.30 8.19 -0.52
N GLU A 25 11.64 7.14 -0.98
CA GLU A 25 12.18 6.23 -1.99
C GLU A 25 11.63 6.69 -3.35
N GLY A 26 12.48 7.36 -4.13
CA GLY A 26 12.14 7.95 -5.43
C GLY A 26 11.83 6.94 -6.54
N MET A 27 11.28 5.77 -6.23
CA MET A 27 10.95 4.73 -7.18
C MET A 27 9.67 4.02 -6.74
N ASP A 28 8.81 3.77 -7.71
CA ASP A 28 7.71 2.79 -7.66
C ASP A 28 8.22 1.44 -7.15
N ASP A 29 8.25 1.26 -5.83
CA ASP A 29 8.53 -0.04 -5.21
C ASP A 29 7.23 -0.87 -5.23
N PRO A 30 7.19 -2.00 -5.94
CA PRO A 30 6.02 -2.87 -5.95
C PRO A 30 5.60 -3.32 -4.54
N ALA A 31 6.55 -3.46 -3.61
CA ALA A 31 6.25 -3.81 -2.23
C ALA A 31 5.41 -2.74 -1.52
N LEU A 32 5.64 -1.45 -1.83
CA LEU A 32 4.84 -0.35 -1.29
C LEU A 32 3.42 -0.35 -1.85
N ALA A 33 3.25 -0.61 -3.15
CA ALA A 33 1.92 -0.73 -3.77
C ALA A 33 1.10 -1.86 -3.15
N LEU A 34 1.72 -3.00 -2.86
CA LEU A 34 1.07 -4.12 -2.18
C LEU A 34 0.69 -3.78 -0.72
N LEU A 35 1.59 -3.14 0.02
CA LEU A 35 1.30 -2.69 1.40
C LEU A 35 0.17 -1.66 1.44
N LYS A 36 0.12 -0.75 0.46
CA LYS A 36 -0.95 0.25 0.31
C LYS A 36 -2.30 -0.39 0.06
N SER A 37 -2.37 -1.36 -0.85
CA SER A 37 -3.60 -2.13 -1.10
C SER A 37 -4.13 -2.79 0.18
N ARG A 38 -3.25 -3.44 0.97
CA ARG A 38 -3.64 -4.08 2.23
C ARG A 38 -4.11 -3.08 3.29
N ALA A 39 -3.44 -1.95 3.44
CA ALA A 39 -3.85 -0.91 4.37
C ALA A 39 -5.22 -0.32 4.00
N LEU A 40 -5.47 -0.08 2.71
CA LEU A 40 -6.77 0.39 2.20
C LEU A 40 -7.90 -0.63 2.41
N LEU A 41 -7.61 -1.93 2.30
CA LEU A 41 -8.59 -2.98 2.62
C LEU A 41 -8.99 -2.97 4.09
N VAL A 42 -8.02 -2.83 5.00
CA VAL A 42 -8.31 -2.75 6.45
C VAL A 42 -9.06 -1.45 6.79
N ALA A 43 -8.79 -0.35 6.09
CA ALA A 43 -9.53 0.91 6.20
C ALA A 43 -10.95 0.87 5.57
N GLY A 44 -11.36 -0.23 4.93
CA GLY A 44 -12.64 -0.34 4.23
C GLY A 44 -12.70 0.39 2.87
N ARG A 45 -11.58 0.97 2.40
CA ARG A 45 -11.45 1.74 1.16
C ARG A 45 -11.23 0.82 -0.04
N LYS A 46 -12.21 -0.05 -0.31
CA LYS A 46 -12.12 -1.16 -1.29
C LYS A 46 -11.76 -0.72 -2.72
N ALA A 47 -12.32 0.40 -3.20
CA ALA A 47 -12.06 0.89 -4.55
C ALA A 47 -10.59 1.27 -4.73
N GLU A 48 -10.04 2.01 -3.77
CA GLU A 48 -8.65 2.45 -3.79
C GLU A 48 -7.69 1.28 -3.56
N ALA A 49 -8.08 0.33 -2.71
CA ALA A 49 -7.32 -0.90 -2.50
C ALA A 49 -7.17 -1.71 -3.79
N HIS A 50 -8.24 -1.77 -4.59
CA HIS A 50 -8.24 -2.44 -5.88
C HIS A 50 -7.33 -1.73 -6.88
N SER A 51 -7.40 -0.40 -6.97
CA SER A 51 -6.48 0.39 -7.81
C SER A 51 -5.01 0.21 -7.42
N ALA A 52 -4.70 0.21 -6.12
CA ALA A 52 -3.34 -0.03 -5.63
C ALA A 52 -2.84 -1.45 -5.95
N LEU A 53 -3.73 -2.45 -5.91
CA LEU A 53 -3.40 -3.83 -6.30
C LEU A 53 -3.11 -3.94 -7.80
N LEU A 54 -3.91 -3.29 -8.64
CA LEU A 54 -3.66 -3.27 -10.09
C LEU A 54 -2.31 -2.61 -10.40
N ASN A 55 -1.98 -1.51 -9.72
CA ASN A 55 -0.67 -0.87 -9.87
C ASN A 55 0.48 -1.82 -9.49
N PHE A 56 0.36 -2.54 -8.38
CA PHE A 56 1.32 -3.58 -8.00
C PHE A 56 1.48 -4.66 -9.08
N LEU A 57 0.37 -5.16 -9.64
CA LEU A 57 0.40 -6.20 -10.67
C LEU A 57 1.07 -5.70 -11.97
N SER A 58 0.79 -4.46 -12.37
CA SER A 58 1.42 -3.82 -13.52
C SER A 58 2.93 -3.64 -13.35
N GLN A 59 3.40 -3.28 -12.15
CA GLN A 59 4.82 -3.12 -11.84
C GLN A 59 5.56 -4.45 -11.69
N ARG A 60 4.85 -5.54 -11.35
CA ARG A 60 5.42 -6.89 -11.21
C ARG A 60 5.65 -7.60 -12.56
N GLY A 61 5.16 -7.06 -13.67
CA GLY A 61 5.37 -7.65 -14.99
C GLY A 61 4.73 -9.03 -15.14
N VAL A 62 3.41 -9.13 -14.91
CA VAL A 62 2.63 -10.18 -15.57
C VAL A 62 2.10 -9.58 -16.87
N GLY A 63 3.00 -9.45 -17.85
CA GLY A 63 2.70 -9.25 -19.26
C GLY A 63 2.67 -10.58 -19.98
#